data_AF-A0A836YWU9-F1
#
_entry.id   AF-A0A836YWU9-F1
#
_cell.length_a   1.000
_cell.length_b   1.000
_cell.length_c   1.000
_cell.angle_alpha   90.00
_cell.angle_beta   90.00
_cell.angle_gamma   90.00
#
_symmetry.space_group_name_H-M   'P 1'
#
loop_
_entity.id
_entity.type
_entity.pdbx_description
1 polymer ?
#
loop_
_entity_poly.entity_id
_entity_poly.type
_entity_poly.pdbx_seq_one_letter_code
_entity_poly.pdbx_strand_id
1 'polypeptide(L)'
;MHLVRNSLKFVSWKDYKAAIADLKQVYQAPTEVQARENLTALSQKWQAKYPLVAKGWEDNWANIATFFDYPADIRKAILYHECRGIA
;
A
#
# COMPACT_ATOMS: atom_id res chain seq x y z
N MET A 1 -7.26 6.14 -2.19
CA MET A 1 -6.76 5.16 -1.19
C MET A 1 -7.89 4.46 -0.43
N HIS A 2 -8.72 3.67 -1.11
CA HIS A 2 -9.69 2.80 -0.42
C HIS A 2 -9.02 1.55 0.15
N LEU A 3 -8.01 0.99 -0.54
CA LEU A 3 -7.32 -0.22 -0.11
C LEU A 3 -6.52 -0.02 1.18
N VAL A 4 -5.69 1.03 1.27
CA VAL A 4 -4.95 1.39 2.50
C VAL A 4 -5.91 1.58 3.68
N ARG A 5 -6.97 2.39 3.50
CA ARG A 5 -7.96 2.62 4.55
C ARG A 5 -8.68 1.33 4.97
N ASN A 6 -8.98 0.44 4.02
CA ASN A 6 -9.61 -0.84 4.32
C ASN A 6 -8.68 -1.77 5.10
N SER A 7 -7.39 -1.80 4.76
CA SER A 7 -6.37 -2.57 5.50
C SER A 7 -6.26 -2.13 6.96
N LEU A 8 -6.31 -0.83 7.21
CA LEU A 8 -6.14 -0.28 8.57
C LEU A 8 -7.28 -0.62 9.53
N LYS A 9 -8.46 -1.03 9.02
CA LYS A 9 -9.56 -1.52 9.87
C LYS A 9 -9.20 -2.79 10.66
N PHE A 10 -8.23 -3.56 10.16
CA PHE A 10 -7.79 -4.81 10.77
C PHE A 10 -6.56 -4.63 11.66
N VAL A 11 -5.93 -3.45 11.63
CA VAL A 11 -4.66 -3.18 12.30
C VAL A 11 -4.92 -2.56 13.67
N SER A 12 -4.33 -3.11 14.71
CA SER A 12 -4.43 -2.54 16.06
C SER A 12 -3.72 -1.18 16.15
N TRP A 13 -4.16 -0.31 17.07
CA TRP A 13 -3.58 1.02 17.27
C TRP A 13 -2.05 1.01 17.47
N LYS A 14 -1.52 0.01 18.17
CA LYS A 14 -0.08 -0.13 18.44
C LYS A 14 0.75 -0.26 17.17
N ASP A 15 0.20 -0.92 16.15
CA ASP A 15 0.88 -1.18 14.88
C ASP A 15 0.50 -0.17 13.79
N TYR A 16 -0.52 0.66 14.04
CA TYR A 16 -1.16 1.52 13.06
C TYR A 16 -0.16 2.39 12.29
N LYS A 17 0.75 3.08 13.00
CA LYS A 17 1.77 3.93 12.38
C LYS A 17 2.74 3.14 11.50
N ALA A 18 3.18 1.96 11.97
CA ALA A 18 4.11 1.12 11.22
C ALA A 18 3.43 0.52 9.98
N ALA A 19 2.21 0.01 10.12
CA ALA A 19 1.44 -0.52 9.01
C ALA A 19 1.17 0.54 7.94
N ILE A 20 0.79 1.77 8.33
CA ILE A 20 0.63 2.88 7.36
C ILE A 20 1.91 3.14 6.57
N ALA A 21 3.06 3.17 7.26
CA ALA A 21 4.34 3.43 6.60
C ALA A 21 4.64 2.35 5.55
N ASP A 22 4.52 1.07 5.92
CA ASP A 22 4.78 -0.05 5.01
C ASP A 22 3.78 -0.07 3.84
N LEU A 23 2.48 0.16 4.09
CA LEU A 23 1.45 0.23 3.05
C LEU A 23 1.71 1.38 2.06
N LYS A 24 2.22 2.52 2.56
CA LYS A 24 2.59 3.66 1.70
C LYS A 24 3.79 3.33 0.81
N GLN A 25 4.77 2.55 1.28
CA GLN A 25 5.94 2.18 0.48
C GLN A 25 5.59 1.42 -0.80
N VAL A 26 4.53 0.60 -0.79
CA VAL A 26 4.06 -0.11 -1.99
C VAL A 26 3.59 0.89 -3.06
N TYR A 27 2.72 1.84 -2.71
CA TYR A 27 2.17 2.80 -3.67
C TYR A 27 3.14 3.91 -4.07
N GLN A 28 4.03 4.31 -3.16
CA GLN A 28 5.00 5.39 -3.41
C GLN A 28 6.27 4.89 -4.12
N ALA A 29 6.33 3.60 -4.44
CA ALA A 29 7.46 3.03 -5.14
C ALA A 29 7.69 3.73 -6.51
N PRO A 30 8.95 3.89 -6.95
CA PRO A 30 9.26 4.47 -8.25
C PRO A 30 8.81 3.59 -9.42
N THR A 31 8.87 2.26 -9.25
CA THR A 31 8.65 1.25 -10.28
C THR A 31 7.72 0.13 -9.78
N GLU A 32 7.06 -0.57 -10.69
CA GLU A 32 6.22 -1.74 -10.36
C GLU A 32 7.03 -2.83 -9.65
N VAL A 33 8.28 -3.06 -10.09
CA VAL A 33 9.20 -4.04 -9.49
C VAL A 33 9.44 -3.70 -8.02
N GLN A 34 9.79 -2.46 -7.70
CA GLN A 34 10.00 -2.03 -6.32
C GLN A 34 8.70 -2.08 -5.50
N ALA A 35 7.56 -1.79 -6.11
CA ALA A 35 6.26 -1.94 -5.45
C ALA A 35 5.98 -3.40 -5.08
N ARG A 36 6.33 -4.34 -5.96
CA ARG A 36 6.18 -5.78 -5.74
C ARG A 36 7.09 -6.28 -4.63
N GLU A 37 8.33 -5.79 -4.58
CA GLU A 37 9.27 -6.07 -3.50
C GLU A 37 8.75 -5.55 -2.16
N ASN A 38 8.26 -4.31 -2.12
CA ASN A 38 7.65 -3.71 -0.94
C ASN A 38 6.41 -4.47 -0.48
N LEU A 39 5.58 -4.95 -1.42
CA LEU A 39 4.42 -5.78 -1.09
C LEU A 39 4.86 -7.13 -0.48
N THR A 40 5.90 -7.75 -1.03
CA THR A 40 6.46 -8.99 -0.50
C THR A 40 6.96 -8.79 0.94
N ALA A 41 7.70 -7.72 1.20
CA ALA A 41 8.18 -7.37 2.54
C ALA A 41 7.03 -7.09 3.52
N LEU A 42 6.00 -6.37 3.07
CA LEU A 42 4.78 -6.10 3.82
C LEU A 42 4.07 -7.40 4.21
N SER A 43 3.88 -8.30 3.24
CA SER A 43 3.28 -9.62 3.45
C SER A 43 4.09 -10.42 4.46
N GLN A 44 5.41 -10.52 4.32
CA GLN A 44 6.27 -11.23 5.28
C GLN A 44 6.13 -10.69 6.70
N LYS A 45 6.11 -9.36 6.86
CA LYS A 45 6.04 -8.70 8.16
C LYS A 45 4.67 -8.85 8.83
N TRP A 46 3.59 -8.72 8.06
CA TRP A 46 2.25 -8.58 8.63
C TRP A 46 1.34 -9.78 8.44
N GLN A 47 1.63 -10.73 7.54
CA GLN A 47 0.72 -11.85 7.24
C GLN A 47 0.39 -12.71 8.48
N ALA A 48 1.35 -12.88 9.40
CA ALA A 48 1.15 -13.70 10.59
C ALA A 48 0.14 -13.08 11.56
N LYS A 49 0.06 -11.75 11.61
CA LYS A 49 -0.79 -10.99 12.54
C LYS A 49 -2.07 -10.49 11.87
N TYR A 50 -1.97 -10.10 10.60
CA TYR A 50 -3.01 -9.48 9.79
C TYR A 50 -3.09 -10.13 8.40
N PRO A 51 -3.45 -11.43 8.30
CA PRO A 51 -3.46 -12.16 7.03
C PRO A 51 -4.40 -11.53 5.98
N LEU A 52 -5.51 -10.92 6.43
CA LEU A 52 -6.45 -10.22 5.54
C LEU A 52 -5.86 -8.97 4.90
N VAL A 53 -4.87 -8.34 5.54
CA VAL A 53 -4.15 -7.19 4.95
C VAL A 53 -3.30 -7.68 3.80
N ALA A 54 -2.42 -8.66 4.02
CA ALA A 54 -1.55 -9.20 2.97
C ALA A 54 -2.39 -9.76 1.80
N LYS A 55 -3.40 -10.59 2.10
CA LYS A 55 -4.29 -11.16 1.09
C LYS A 55 -5.01 -10.08 0.27
N GLY A 56 -5.57 -9.06 0.92
CA GLY A 56 -6.29 -8.00 0.22
C GLY A 56 -5.41 -7.24 -0.78
N TRP A 57 -4.11 -7.14 -0.53
CA TRP A 57 -3.17 -6.50 -1.46
C TRP A 57 -2.73 -7.41 -2.59
N GLU A 58 -2.48 -8.69 -2.32
CA GLU A 58 -2.19 -9.67 -3.37
C GLU A 58 -3.38 -9.82 -4.32
N ASP A 59 -4.59 -9.96 -3.79
CA ASP A 59 -5.83 -10.09 -4.57
C ASP A 59 -6.08 -8.85 -5.46
N ASN A 60 -5.63 -7.67 -5.02
CA ASN A 60 -5.77 -6.42 -5.76
C ASN A 60 -4.53 -6.03 -6.56
N TRP A 61 -3.48 -6.86 -6.59
CA TRP A 61 -2.20 -6.48 -7.18
C TRP A 61 -2.33 -6.05 -8.63
N ALA A 62 -3.13 -6.75 -9.45
CA ALA A 62 -3.35 -6.38 -10.84
C ALA A 62 -3.87 -4.93 -11.00
N ASN A 63 -4.76 -4.49 -10.10
CA ASN A 63 -5.28 -3.11 -10.09
C ASN A 63 -4.27 -2.10 -9.56
N ILE A 64 -3.34 -2.51 -8.70
CA ILE A 64 -2.28 -1.65 -8.18
C ILE A 64 -1.17 -1.49 -9.23
N ALA A 65 -0.83 -2.57 -9.94
CA ALA A 65 0.20 -2.60 -10.96
C ALA A 65 -0.12 -1.62 -12.10
N THR A 66 -1.38 -1.49 -12.51
CA THR A 66 -1.79 -0.51 -13.54
C THR A 66 -1.51 0.94 -13.15
N PHE A 67 -1.34 1.24 -11.86
CA PHE A 67 -0.91 2.57 -11.42
C PHE A 67 0.46 2.94 -12.00
N PHE A 68 1.34 1.96 -12.20
CA PHE A 68 2.70 2.16 -12.71
C PHE A 68 2.75 2.38 -14.23
N ASP A 69 1.66 2.11 -14.95
CA ASP A 69 1.51 2.46 -16.37
C ASP A 69 1.41 3.98 -16.58
N TYR A 70 1.04 4.73 -15.54
CA TYR A 70 0.99 6.18 -15.59
C TYR A 70 2.38 6.81 -15.45
N PRO A 71 2.68 7.89 -16.22
CA PRO A 71 3.88 8.69 -16.03
C PRO A 71 4.03 9.18 -14.59
N ALA A 72 5.28 9.32 -14.12
CA ALA A 72 5.57 9.67 -12.73
C ALA A 72 4.88 10.96 -12.25
N ASP A 73 4.71 11.94 -13.12
CA ASP A 73 4.07 13.22 -12.76
C ASP A 73 2.57 13.08 -12.53
N ILE A 74 1.90 12.18 -13.28
CA ILE A 74 0.50 11.82 -13.06
C ILE A 74 0.35 11.04 -11.75
N ARG A 75 1.25 10.08 -11.51
CA ARG A 75 1.28 9.32 -10.25
C ARG A 75 1.45 10.23 -9.02
N LYS A 76 2.35 11.22 -9.09
CA LYS A 76 2.55 12.22 -8.03
C LYS A 76 1.29 13.04 -7.78
N ALA A 77 0.60 13.47 -8.84
CA ALA A 77 -0.66 14.21 -8.69
C ALA A 77 -1.74 13.39 -7.97
N ILE A 78 -1.90 12.12 -8.34
CA ILE A 78 -2.84 11.19 -7.68
C ILE A 78 -2.48 11.00 -6.21
N LEU A 79 -1.20 10.74 -5.90
CA LEU A 79 -0.72 10.55 -4.53
C LEU A 79 -0.87 11.82 -3.67
N TYR A 80 -0.63 12.99 -4.24
CA TYR A 80 -0.72 14.28 -3.53
C TYR A 80 -2.15 14.61 -3.11
N HIS A 81 -3.12 14.35 -3.99
CA HIS A 81 -4.54 14.56 -3.68
C HIS A 81 -5.06 13.58 -2.62
N GLU A 82 -4.54 12.35 -2.55
CA GLU A 82 -5.00 11.34 -1.61
C GLU A 82 -4.30 11.36 -0.24
N CYS A 83 -3.07 11.90 -0.14
CA CYS A 83 -2.32 11.99 1.11
C CYS A 83 -2.80 13.09 2.08
N ARG A 84 -3.67 14.00 1.63
CA ARG A 84 -4.12 15.16 2.43
C ARG A 84 -5.00 14.83 3.65
N GLY A 85 -5.42 13.56 3.80
CA GLY A 85 -6.32 13.11 4.87
C GLY A 85 -5.85 11.86 5.63
N ILE A 86 -4.54 11.59 5.67
CA ILE A 86 -3.94 10.51 6.48
C ILE A 86 -2.80 11.06 7.37
N ALA A 87 -2.93 12.33 7.77
CA ALA A 87 -2.13 12.96 8.82
C ALA A 87 -3.00 13.11 10.07
#